data_AF-A0A9D1PSJ3-F1
#
_entry.id   AF-A0A9D1PSJ3-F1
#
_cell.length_a   1.000
_cell.length_b   1.000
_cell.length_c   1.000
_cell.angle_alpha   90.00
_cell.angle_beta   90.00
_cell.angle_gamma   90.00
#
_symmetry.space_group_name_H-M   'P 1'
#
loop_
_entity.id
_entity.type
_entity.pdbx_description
1 polymer ?
#
loop_
_entity_poly.entity_id
_entity_poly.type
_entity_poly.pdbx_seq_one_letter_code
_entity_poly.pdbx_strand_id
1 'polypeptide(L)' 'MSTREMIINLLDKIPDYKIGYVLAYIQGITADEEADDLFCERMIQDYIKDTDPTKDDEYTLEECKKEWGIN' A
#
# COMPACT_ATOMS: atom_id res chain seq x y z
N MET A 1 28.56 -23.13 0.83
CA MET A 1 27.63 -22.30 0.04
C MET A 1 26.66 -21.66 1.02
N SER A 2 26.65 -20.33 1.11
CA SER A 2 25.72 -19.61 1.97
C SER A 2 24.32 -19.59 1.35
N THR A 3 23.27 -19.43 2.14
CA THR A 3 21.89 -19.29 1.65
C THR A 3 21.77 -18.22 0.56
N ARG A 4 22.51 -17.11 0.70
CA ARG A 4 22.57 -16.03 -0.30
C ARG A 4 23.12 -16.52 -1.65
N GLU A 5 24.22 -17.27 -1.64
CA GLU A 5 24.80 -17.85 -2.85
C GLU A 5 23.86 -18.87 -3.51
N MET A 6 23.11 -19.65 -2.71
CA MET A 6 22.11 -20.57 -3.24
C MET A 6 21.00 -19.82 -4.00
N ILE A 7 20.50 -18.71 -3.43
CA ILE A 7 19.45 -17.90 -4.04
C ILE A 7 19.94 -17.31 -5.37
N ILE A 8 21.13 -16.71 -5.40
CA ILE A 8 21.70 -16.14 -6.63
C ILE A 8 21.81 -17.20 -7.73
N ASN A 9 22.34 -18.38 -7.41
CA ASN A 9 22.45 -19.48 -8.37
C ASN A 9 21.11 -20.02 -8.87
N LEU A 10 20.03 -19.84 -8.11
CA LEU A 10 18.69 -20.22 -8.55
C LEU A 10 18.10 -19.21 -9.54
N LEU A 11 18.43 -17.91 -9.42
CA LEU A 11 17.93 -16.86 -10.31
C LEU A 11 18.28 -17.15 -11.78
N ASP A 12 19.49 -17.64 -12.06
CA ASP A 12 19.94 -18.00 -13.41
C ASP A 12 19.16 -19.15 -14.06
N LYS A 13 18.43 -19.93 -13.25
CA LYS A 13 17.64 -21.09 -13.71
C LYS A 13 16.16 -20.76 -13.89
N ILE A 14 15.74 -19.53 -13.54
CA ILE A 14 14.34 -19.12 -13.61
C ILE A 14 14.01 -18.76 -15.05
N PRO A 15 12.93 -19.32 -15.63
CA PRO A 15 12.46 -18.90 -16.94
C PRO A 15 12.04 -17.42 -16.94
N ASP A 16 12.34 -16.69 -18.03
CA ASP A 16 12.05 -15.25 -18.14
C ASP A 16 10.61 -14.88 -17.80
N TYR A 17 9.63 -15.68 -18.23
CA TYR A 17 8.21 -15.42 -17.95
C TYR A 17 7.82 -15.56 -16.45
N LYS A 18 8.73 -16.05 -15.61
CA LYS A 18 8.55 -16.16 -14.14
C LYS A 18 9.42 -15.18 -13.36
N ILE A 19 10.41 -14.54 -13.98
CA ILE A 19 11.34 -13.65 -13.26
C ILE A 19 10.61 -12.47 -12.62
N GLY A 20 9.52 -12.00 -13.24
CA GLY A 20 8.67 -10.94 -12.70
C GLY A 20 8.05 -11.28 -11.34
N TYR A 21 7.68 -12.54 -11.10
CA TYR A 21 7.14 -12.95 -9.79
C TYR A 21 8.20 -12.88 -8.69
N VAL A 22 9.44 -13.26 -9.01
CA VAL A 22 10.55 -13.19 -8.06
C VAL A 22 10.92 -11.76 -7.75
N LEU A 23 10.98 -10.91 -8.78
CA LEU A 23 11.20 -9.48 -8.61
C LEU A 23 10.13 -8.87 -7.70
N ALA A 24 8.85 -9.14 -7.95
CA ALA A 24 7.75 -8.61 -7.14
C ALA A 24 7.84 -9.05 -5.67
N TYR A 25 8.18 -10.32 -5.41
CA TYR A 25 8.33 -10.81 -4.03
C TYR A 25 9.50 -10.13 -3.31
N ILE A 26 10.66 -10.03 -3.96
CA ILE A 26 11.82 -9.34 -3.39
C ILE A 26 11.50 -7.88 -3.13
N GLN A 27 10.89 -7.19 -4.10
CA GLN A 27 10.47 -5.80 -3.95
C GLN A 27 9.52 -5.62 -2.77
N GLY A 28 8.56 -6.52 -2.58
CA GLY A 28 7.64 -6.51 -1.45
C GLY A 28 8.36 -6.62 -0.10
N ILE A 29 9.28 -7.57 0.06
CA ILE A 29 10.01 -7.74 1.34
C ILE A 29 11.09 -6.68 1.57
N THR A 30 11.55 -6.00 0.52
CA THR A 30 12.49 -4.88 0.61
C THR A 30 11.80 -3.53 0.66
N ALA A 31 10.47 -3.51 0.52
CA ALA A 31 9.70 -2.30 0.70
C ALA A 31 9.90 -1.81 2.14
N ASP A 32 10.12 -0.51 2.27
CA ASP A 32 10.33 0.13 3.57
C ASP A 32 8.98 0.35 4.24
N GLU A 33 8.54 -0.64 5.03
CA GLU A 33 7.29 -0.55 5.80
C GLU A 33 7.31 0.62 6.79
N GLU A 34 8.49 1.10 7.22
CA GLU A 34 8.61 2.24 8.13
C GLU A 34 8.10 3.54 7.47
N ALA A 35 8.31 3.71 6.17
CA ALA A 35 7.79 4.86 5.43
C ALA A 35 6.25 4.84 5.34
N ASP A 36 5.67 3.65 5.17
CA ASP A 36 4.22 3.45 5.15
C ASP A 36 3.60 3.66 6.53
N ASP A 37 4.26 3.17 7.60
CA ASP A 37 3.85 3.39 8.98
C ASP A 37 3.85 4.88 9.34
N LEU A 38 4.94 5.59 9.02
CA LEU A 38 5.05 7.04 9.22
C LEU A 38 4.02 7.83 8.40
N PHE A 39 3.69 7.34 7.20
CA PHE A 39 2.62 7.93 6.39
C PHE A 39 1.25 7.75 7.05
N CYS A 40 0.92 6.52 7.47
CA CYS A 40 -0.36 6.19 8.11
C CYS A 40 -0.53 6.93 9.45
N GLU A 41 0.52 7.02 10.27
CA GLU A 41 0.51 7.76 11.53
C GLU A 41 0.21 9.25 11.28
N ARG A 42 0.89 9.87 10.32
CA ARG A 42 0.64 11.28 9.97
C ARG A 42 -0.79 11.51 9.52
N MET A 43 -1.34 10.63 8.67
CA MET A 43 -2.71 10.74 8.18
C MET A 43 -3.74 10.78 9.33
N ILE A 44 -3.57 9.91 10.34
CA ILE A 44 -4.43 9.91 11.53
C ILE A 44 -4.23 11.17 12.38
N GLN A 45 -2.97 11.59 12.58
CA GLN A 45 -2.69 12.81 13.33
C GLN A 45 -3.29 14.05 12.67
N ASP A 46 -3.25 14.13 11.33
CA ASP A 46 -3.82 15.23 10.57
C ASP A 46 -5.35 15.22 10.70
N TYR A 47 -6.01 14.06 10.59
CA TYR A 47 -7.45 13.93 10.84
C TYR A 47 -7.86 14.37 12.26
N ILE A 48 -7.10 13.94 13.28
CA ILE A 48 -7.37 14.30 14.68
C ILE A 48 -7.22 15.82 14.88
N LYS A 49 -6.19 16.43 14.29
CA LYS A 49 -5.88 17.86 14.41
C LYS A 49 -6.78 18.75 13.57
N ASP A 50 -7.50 18.19 12.60
CA ASP A 50 -8.42 18.94 11.77
C ASP A 50 -9.47 19.64 12.65
N THR A 51 -9.60 20.95 12.46
CA THR A 51 -10.53 21.82 13.21
C THR A 51 -11.88 21.96 12.50
N ASP A 52 -12.07 21.34 11.34
CA ASP A 52 -13.35 21.33 10.64
C ASP A 52 -14.44 20.71 11.54
N PRO A 53 -15.50 21.46 11.90
CA PRO A 53 -16.56 20.97 12.77
C PRO A 53 -17.41 19.85 12.13
N THR A 54 -17.30 19.66 10.82
CA THR A 54 -18.05 18.66 10.03
C THR A 54 -17.21 17.44 9.64
N LYS A 55 -15.95 17.34 10.10
CA LYS A 55 -15.05 16.24 9.72
C LYS A 55 -15.55 14.84 10.10
N ASP A 56 -16.39 14.77 11.14
CA ASP A 56 -17.00 13.55 11.65
C ASP A 56 -18.45 13.38 11.16
N ASP A 57 -18.92 14.24 10.24
CA ASP A 57 -20.26 14.10 9.66
C ASP A 57 -20.31 12.85 8.77
N GLU A 58 -21.32 12.02 9.02
CA GLU A 58 -21.60 10.86 8.20
C GLU A 58 -22.71 11.17 7.19
N TYR A 59 -22.50 10.79 5.94
CA TYR A 59 -23.50 10.89 4.88
C TYR A 59 -23.82 9.51 4.34
N THR A 60 -25.10 9.24 4.13
CA THR A 60 -25.51 8.00 3.46
C THR A 60 -25.16 8.06 1.99
N LEU A 61 -24.93 6.89 1.38
CA LEU A 61 -24.66 6.79 -0.05
C LEU A 61 -25.79 7.42 -0.89
N GLU A 62 -27.04 7.34 -0.46
CA GLU A 62 -28.18 7.90 -1.17
C GLU A 62 -28.20 9.44 -1.11
N GLU A 63 -27.76 10.04 0.00
CA GLU A 63 -27.57 11.50 0.10
C GLU A 63 -26.47 11.97 -0.84
N CYS A 64 -25.32 11.28 -0.85
CA CYS A 64 -24.22 11.60 -1.75
C CYS A 64 -24.62 11.47 -3.22
N LYS A 65 -25.30 10.38 -3.60
CA LYS A 65 -25.82 10.17 -4.96
C LYS A 65 -26.76 11.28 -5.39
N LYS A 66 -27.69 11.67 -4.51
CA LYS A 66 -28.64 12.76 -4.77
C LYS A 66 -27.92 14.09 -4.96
N GLU A 67 -26.92 14.40 -4.14
CA GLU A 67 -26.11 15.63 -4.28
C GLU A 67 -25.31 15.64 -5.59
N TRP A 68 -24.72 14.52 -5.96
CA TRP A 68 -23.90 14.39 -7.17
C TRP A 68 -24.69 14.18 -8.46
N GLY A 69 -26.02 14.07 -8.38
CA GLY A 69 -26.89 13.84 -9.54
C GLY A 69 -26.75 12.44 -10.16
N ILE A 70 -26.35 11.46 -9.34
CA ILE A 70 -26.23 10.05 -9.74
C ILE A 70 -27.52 9.33 -9.37
N ASN A 71 -28.22 8.77 -10.37
CA ASN A 71 -29.40 7.93 -10.20
C ASN A 71 -29.04 6.45 -10.24
#